data_AF-G0URR0-F1
#
_entry.id   AF-G0URR0-F1
#
_cell.length_a   1.000
_cell.length_b   1.000
_cell.length_c   1.000
_cell.angle_alpha   90.00
_cell.angle_beta   90.00
_cell.angle_gamma   90.00
#
_symmetry.space_group_name_H-M   'P 1'
#
loop_
_entity.id
_entity.type
_entity.pdbx_description
1 polymer ?
#
loop_
_entity_poly.entity_id
_entity_poly.type
_entity_poly.pdbx_seq_one_letter_code
_entity_poly.pdbx_strand_id
1 'polypeptide(L)'
;MRATCMMRSHTMDPISRAKSTLRRSHIQQLRTMATLDPEALRLESLSVCETIYDQIRDLQRKRLEEGGRLLSLIVCAYLSMFYEIDLKPLLNHLWEEKRNGNMEGVSVFVPTVLDHSGRKGVNSDEVPTPVLPWLLPYHTAAERLKSAMIFVEVFDNDDLLRSFDAGGRYGLVELRENVLINDFFSVGDSATCIASGPPRGVVACDKWEVIFPQCTKPAGLIELEHLPQCKDGGCPTLLLSLTPGVLFDRAGRRLGKGGGYYDRFLTYQRAAVGDAVKKMVLAWGVGRTTQLLGAGGGLPACVGGASCPGMRDAVMDGVVTPAGFWNFMC
;
A
#
# COMPACT_ATOMS: atom_id res chain seq x y z
N MET A 1 -26.77 -44.48 17.63
CA MET A 1 -26.26 -43.14 17.98
C MET A 1 -25.85 -42.43 16.71
N ARG A 2 -26.67 -41.50 16.20
CA ARG A 2 -26.32 -40.65 15.05
C ARG A 2 -25.74 -39.34 15.60
N ALA A 3 -24.49 -39.06 15.24
CA ALA A 3 -23.83 -37.81 15.59
C ALA A 3 -24.43 -36.67 14.75
N THR A 4 -25.07 -35.72 15.42
CA THR A 4 -25.58 -34.48 14.84
C THR A 4 -24.38 -33.59 14.50
N CYS A 5 -24.12 -33.41 13.21
CA CYS A 5 -23.18 -32.39 12.72
C CYS A 5 -23.78 -31.01 13.05
N MET A 6 -23.31 -30.40 14.14
CA MET A 6 -23.62 -29.01 14.46
C MET A 6 -22.92 -28.11 13.44
N MET A 7 -23.67 -27.63 12.45
CA MET A 7 -23.30 -26.43 11.70
C MET A 7 -23.19 -25.27 12.68
N ARG A 8 -21.97 -24.89 13.05
CA ARG A 8 -21.71 -23.60 13.70
C ARG A 8 -21.99 -22.51 12.68
N SER A 9 -23.16 -21.87 12.77
CA SER A 9 -23.37 -20.61 12.07
C SER A 9 -22.43 -19.58 12.67
N HIS A 10 -21.35 -19.22 11.98
CA HIS A 10 -20.52 -18.09 12.34
C HIS A 10 -21.36 -16.81 12.16
N THR A 11 -22.01 -16.36 13.23
CA THR A 11 -22.64 -15.05 13.28
C THR A 11 -21.55 -13.99 13.10
N MET A 12 -21.55 -13.28 11.96
CA MET A 12 -20.61 -12.18 11.75
C MET A 12 -20.75 -11.17 12.87
N ASP A 13 -19.61 -10.83 13.47
CA ASP A 13 -19.43 -9.81 14.49
C ASP A 13 -20.13 -8.47 14.09
N PRO A 14 -20.83 -7.78 15.03
CA PRO A 14 -21.54 -6.54 14.74
C PRO A 14 -20.68 -5.44 14.11
N ILE A 15 -19.41 -5.30 14.50
CA ILE A 15 -18.48 -4.29 13.93
C ILE A 15 -18.17 -4.65 12.49
N SER A 16 -17.87 -5.93 12.22
CA SER A 16 -17.63 -6.42 10.86
C SER A 16 -18.85 -6.20 9.94
N ARG A 17 -20.06 -6.40 10.46
CA ARG A 17 -21.31 -6.12 9.74
C ARG A 17 -21.47 -4.63 9.46
N ALA A 18 -21.26 -3.76 10.44
CA ALA A 18 -21.33 -2.32 10.28
C ALA A 18 -20.32 -1.80 9.24
N LYS A 19 -19.05 -2.25 9.32
CA LYS A 19 -18.01 -1.95 8.32
C LYS A 19 -18.43 -2.38 6.92
N SER A 20 -19.02 -3.57 6.80
CA SER A 20 -19.44 -4.12 5.50
C SER A 20 -20.60 -3.33 4.88
N THR A 21 -21.58 -2.92 5.68
CA THR A 21 -22.70 -2.07 5.23
C THR A 21 -22.22 -0.70 4.77
N LEU A 22 -21.40 -0.01 5.59
CA LEU A 22 -20.84 1.29 5.25
C LEU A 22 -20.02 1.23 3.97
N ARG A 23 -19.15 0.21 3.86
CA ARG A 23 -18.31 -0.02 2.68
C ARG A 23 -19.13 -0.16 1.42
N ARG A 24 -20.16 -1.01 1.44
CA ARG A 24 -21.00 -1.27 0.27
C ARG A 24 -21.69 0.00 -0.21
N SER A 25 -22.32 0.72 0.71
CA SER A 25 -23.05 1.95 0.40
C SER A 25 -22.13 3.04 -0.15
N HIS A 26 -20.97 3.27 0.47
CA HIS A 26 -20.06 4.34 0.03
C HIS A 26 -19.30 3.99 -1.25
N ILE A 27 -18.88 2.74 -1.46
CA ILE A 27 -18.30 2.35 -2.76
C ILE A 27 -19.31 2.55 -3.89
N GLN A 28 -20.58 2.21 -3.66
CA GLN A 28 -21.64 2.46 -4.65
C GLN A 28 -21.79 3.95 -4.93
N GLN A 29 -21.83 4.80 -3.90
CA GLN A 29 -21.89 6.25 -4.06
C GLN A 29 -20.69 6.79 -4.84
N LEU A 30 -19.46 6.38 -4.51
CA LEU A 30 -18.24 6.83 -5.19
C LEU A 30 -18.26 6.47 -6.68
N ARG A 31 -18.68 5.25 -7.00
CA ARG A 31 -18.84 4.81 -8.39
C ARG A 31 -19.89 5.62 -9.13
N THR A 32 -21.06 5.83 -8.51
CA THR A 32 -22.12 6.65 -9.10
C THR A 32 -21.64 8.06 -9.37
N MET A 33 -20.96 8.70 -8.40
CA MET A 33 -20.43 10.04 -8.59
C MET A 33 -19.37 10.10 -9.72
N ALA A 34 -18.45 9.13 -9.75
CA ALA A 34 -17.41 9.07 -10.78
C ALA A 34 -17.97 8.83 -12.19
N THR A 35 -19.07 8.07 -12.30
CA THR A 35 -19.75 7.84 -13.58
C THR A 35 -20.57 9.06 -14.03
N LEU A 36 -21.22 9.76 -13.09
CA LEU A 36 -22.04 10.93 -13.40
C LEU A 36 -21.20 12.16 -13.78
N ASP A 37 -20.07 12.37 -13.11
CA ASP A 37 -19.22 13.53 -13.31
C ASP A 37 -17.73 13.16 -13.21
N PRO A 38 -17.17 12.53 -14.27
CA PRO A 38 -15.76 12.16 -14.31
C PRO A 38 -14.84 13.38 -14.32
N GLU A 39 -15.30 14.52 -14.82
CA GLU A 39 -14.53 15.76 -14.89
C GLU A 39 -14.36 16.38 -13.50
N ALA A 40 -15.41 16.39 -12.67
CA ALA A 40 -15.27 16.79 -11.27
C ALA A 40 -14.27 15.89 -10.52
N LEU A 41 -14.29 14.57 -10.74
CA LEU A 41 -13.30 13.68 -10.14
C LEU A 41 -11.87 14.00 -10.60
N ARG A 42 -11.69 14.35 -11.88
CA ARG A 42 -10.39 14.76 -12.43
C ARG A 42 -9.89 16.04 -11.77
N LEU A 43 -10.74 17.06 -11.64
CA LEU A 43 -10.40 18.33 -10.98
C LEU A 43 -10.09 18.16 -9.49
N GLU A 44 -10.88 17.35 -8.79
CA GLU A 44 -10.60 16.97 -7.40
C GLU A 44 -9.23 16.27 -7.28
N SER A 45 -8.90 15.40 -8.24
CA SER A 45 -7.63 14.68 -8.25
C SER A 45 -6.44 15.60 -8.44
N LEU A 46 -6.53 16.59 -9.34
CA LEU A 46 -5.49 17.60 -9.52
C LEU A 46 -5.25 18.41 -8.24
N SER A 47 -6.33 18.93 -7.63
CA SER A 47 -6.25 19.70 -6.39
C SER A 47 -5.63 18.89 -5.23
N VAL A 48 -5.98 17.61 -5.11
CA VAL A 48 -5.38 16.72 -4.11
C VAL A 48 -3.90 16.44 -4.41
N CYS A 49 -3.54 16.21 -5.68
CA CYS A 49 -2.15 16.00 -6.09
C CYS A 49 -1.27 17.21 -5.76
N GLU A 50 -1.72 18.43 -6.08
CA GLU A 50 -1.02 19.67 -5.74
C GLU A 50 -0.82 19.79 -4.22
N THR A 51 -1.89 19.54 -3.44
CA THR A 51 -1.81 19.58 -1.98
C THR A 51 -0.80 18.56 -1.43
N ILE A 52 -0.79 17.32 -1.95
CA ILE A 52 0.17 16.30 -1.53
C ILE A 52 1.59 16.73 -1.88
N TYR A 53 1.81 17.25 -3.09
CA TYR A 53 3.11 17.71 -3.54
C TYR A 53 3.67 18.81 -2.63
N ASP A 54 2.84 19.82 -2.32
CA ASP A 54 3.23 20.91 -1.41
C ASP A 54 3.60 20.38 -0.01
N GLN A 55 2.81 19.45 0.53
CA GLN A 55 3.13 18.82 1.82
C GLN A 55 4.44 18.01 1.77
N ILE A 56 4.72 17.31 0.67
CA ILE A 56 5.99 16.59 0.48
C ILE A 56 7.17 17.59 0.46
N ARG A 57 7.04 18.70 -0.27
CA ARG A 57 8.07 19.75 -0.34
C ARG A 57 8.32 20.37 1.03
N ASP A 58 7.26 20.65 1.78
CA ASP A 58 7.37 21.21 3.12
C ASP A 58 7.98 20.21 4.12
N LEU A 59 7.67 18.92 3.99
CA LEU A 59 8.34 17.86 4.77
C LEU A 59 9.84 17.83 4.49
N GLN A 60 10.26 17.88 3.22
CA GLN A 60 11.67 17.91 2.86
C GLN A 60 12.38 19.16 3.38
N ARG A 61 11.75 20.34 3.26
CA ARG A 61 12.29 21.62 3.72
C ARG A 61 12.54 21.64 5.22
N LYS A 62 11.51 21.30 6.02
CA LYS A 62 11.61 21.27 7.50
C LYS A 62 12.74 20.36 7.98
N ARG A 63 12.92 19.22 7.32
CA ARG A 63 13.93 18.22 7.70
C ARG A 63 15.33 18.63 7.27
N LEU A 64 15.46 19.34 6.16
CA LEU A 64 16.72 19.96 5.74
C LEU A 64 17.17 21.01 6.77
N GLU A 65 16.25 21.81 7.29
CA GLU A 65 16.51 22.80 8.33
C GLU A 65 16.91 22.16 9.67
N GLU A 66 16.31 21.02 10.04
CA GLU A 66 16.58 20.32 11.30
C GLU A 66 17.91 19.54 11.34
N GLY A 67 18.46 19.13 10.19
CA GLY A 67 19.60 18.19 10.13
C GLY A 67 20.63 18.43 9.04
N GLY A 68 20.50 19.48 8.22
CA GLY A 68 21.46 19.87 7.19
C GLY A 68 21.66 18.87 6.04
N ARG A 69 20.82 17.82 5.94
CA ARG A 69 20.90 16.79 4.90
C ARG A 69 19.53 16.52 4.29
N LEU A 70 19.52 16.30 2.98
CA LEU A 70 18.32 15.88 2.25
C LEU A 70 17.92 14.47 2.69
N LEU A 71 16.64 14.30 3.03
CA LEU A 71 16.08 12.99 3.33
C LEU A 71 15.92 12.17 2.06
N SER A 72 16.23 10.88 2.16
CA SER A 72 15.67 9.92 1.20
C SER A 72 14.18 9.75 1.52
N LEU A 73 13.31 9.91 0.53
CA LEU A 73 11.86 9.80 0.69
C LEU A 73 11.34 8.68 -0.21
N ILE A 74 10.77 7.66 0.42
CA ILE A 74 10.06 6.59 -0.26
C ILE A 74 8.57 6.95 -0.26
N VAL A 75 8.00 7.21 -1.43
CA VAL A 75 6.57 7.50 -1.62
C VAL A 75 5.88 6.23 -2.11
N CYS A 76 5.18 5.54 -1.22
CA CYS A 76 4.32 4.40 -1.54
C CYS A 76 2.93 4.92 -1.95
N ALA A 77 2.64 4.95 -3.25
CA ALA A 77 1.41 5.46 -3.83
C ALA A 77 0.60 4.35 -4.52
N TYR A 78 -0.73 4.41 -4.46
CA TYR A 78 -1.57 3.46 -5.19
C TYR A 78 -1.81 3.93 -6.63
N LEU A 79 -2.12 2.96 -7.51
CA LEU A 79 -2.67 3.23 -8.84
C LEU A 79 -4.19 3.18 -8.76
N SER A 80 -4.81 4.29 -9.11
CA SER A 80 -6.22 4.57 -8.82
C SER A 80 -7.17 3.72 -9.65
N MET A 81 -8.24 3.24 -9.02
CA MET A 81 -9.43 2.82 -9.77
C MET A 81 -10.20 4.05 -10.24
N PHE A 82 -11.10 3.85 -11.22
CA PHE A 82 -11.88 4.93 -11.87
C PHE A 82 -12.73 5.82 -10.93
N TYR A 83 -12.94 5.42 -9.67
CA TYR A 83 -13.73 6.18 -8.67
C TYR A 83 -12.90 6.68 -7.49
N GLU A 84 -11.58 6.49 -7.54
CA GLU A 84 -10.63 6.99 -6.55
C GLU A 84 -9.95 8.25 -7.09
N ILE A 85 -9.35 9.03 -6.20
CA ILE A 85 -8.48 10.15 -6.59
C ILE A 85 -7.34 9.60 -7.44
N ASP A 86 -7.17 10.14 -8.65
CA ASP A 86 -6.07 9.80 -9.56
C ASP A 86 -4.77 10.44 -9.09
N LEU A 87 -3.78 9.62 -8.72
CA LEU A 87 -2.46 10.08 -8.28
C LEU A 87 -1.44 10.20 -9.43
N LYS A 88 -1.79 9.81 -10.66
CA LYS A 88 -0.87 9.88 -11.80
C LYS A 88 -0.30 11.30 -12.02
N PRO A 89 -1.07 12.40 -11.88
CA PRO A 89 -0.51 13.75 -11.97
C PRO A 89 0.62 14.01 -10.95
N LEU A 90 0.42 13.61 -9.68
CA LEU A 90 1.45 13.70 -8.65
C LEU A 90 2.69 12.87 -9.02
N LEU A 91 2.51 11.62 -9.47
CA LEU A 91 3.64 10.75 -9.81
C LEU A 91 4.49 11.33 -10.95
N ASN A 92 3.83 11.82 -12.00
CA ASN A 92 4.50 12.50 -13.12
C ASN A 92 5.32 13.70 -12.65
N HIS A 93 4.74 14.52 -11.77
CA HIS A 93 5.43 15.68 -11.22
C HIS A 93 6.65 15.26 -10.39
N LEU A 94 6.52 14.26 -9.50
CA LEU A 94 7.66 13.75 -8.71
C LEU A 94 8.80 13.20 -9.60
N TRP A 95 8.47 12.48 -10.67
CA TRP A 95 9.48 11.99 -11.63
C TRP A 95 10.15 13.12 -12.42
N GLU A 96 9.39 14.15 -12.79
CA GLU A 96 9.92 15.35 -13.45
C GLU A 96 10.90 16.10 -12.55
N GLU A 97 10.54 16.34 -11.29
CA GLU A 97 11.41 17.01 -10.32
C GLU A 97 12.67 16.19 -10.02
N LYS A 98 12.55 14.86 -9.93
CA LYS A 98 13.70 13.96 -9.78
C LYS A 98 14.65 14.07 -10.96
N ARG A 99 14.13 14.05 -12.20
CA ARG A 99 14.92 14.20 -13.43
C ARG A 99 15.61 15.56 -13.54
N ASN A 100 14.97 16.61 -13.02
CA ASN A 100 15.51 17.97 -13.00
C ASN A 100 16.51 18.19 -11.84
N GLY A 101 16.72 17.22 -10.95
CA GLY A 101 17.61 17.35 -9.78
C GLY A 101 17.02 18.17 -8.63
N ASN A 102 15.74 18.55 -8.70
CA ASN A 102 15.07 19.38 -7.69
C ASN A 102 14.57 18.58 -6.47
N MET A 103 14.45 17.27 -6.63
CA MET A 103 14.01 16.31 -5.60
C MET A 103 14.89 15.07 -5.61
N GLU A 104 16.20 15.27 -5.44
CA GLU A 104 17.12 14.16 -5.20
C GLU A 104 16.69 13.37 -3.95
N GLY A 105 16.73 12.03 -4.05
CA GLY A 105 16.34 11.15 -2.96
C GLY A 105 14.86 10.78 -2.88
N VAL A 106 14.00 11.22 -3.81
CA VAL A 106 12.62 10.71 -3.89
C VAL A 106 12.55 9.46 -4.77
N SER A 107 11.98 8.38 -4.24
CA SER A 107 11.63 7.18 -5.01
C SER A 107 10.15 6.86 -4.83
N VAL A 108 9.50 6.55 -5.94
CA VAL A 108 8.07 6.25 -6.02
C VAL A 108 7.90 4.74 -6.07
N PHE A 109 6.99 4.20 -5.26
CA PHE A 109 6.65 2.80 -5.24
C PHE A 109 5.15 2.59 -5.37
N VAL A 110 4.74 1.55 -6.09
CA VAL A 110 3.33 1.18 -6.27
C VAL A 110 3.06 -0.25 -5.80
N PRO A 111 1.85 -0.57 -5.31
CA PRO A 111 1.57 -1.86 -4.74
C PRO A 111 1.36 -2.93 -5.83
N THR A 112 1.85 -4.13 -5.55
CA THR A 112 1.50 -5.37 -6.25
C THR A 112 0.93 -6.34 -5.22
N VAL A 113 -0.33 -6.76 -5.41
CA VAL A 113 -0.96 -7.75 -4.54
C VAL A 113 -0.51 -9.14 -4.96
N LEU A 114 -0.14 -9.96 -3.98
CA LEU A 114 0.25 -11.34 -4.21
C LEU A 114 -0.87 -12.24 -3.74
N ASP A 115 -1.45 -12.99 -4.68
CA ASP A 115 -2.55 -13.91 -4.41
C ASP A 115 -2.07 -15.36 -4.49
N HIS A 116 -2.62 -16.20 -3.61
CA HIS A 116 -2.42 -17.63 -3.61
C HIS A 116 -3.25 -18.32 -4.71
N SER A 117 -4.33 -17.69 -5.22
CA SER A 117 -5.24 -18.30 -6.18
C SER A 117 -4.72 -18.25 -7.62
N GLY A 118 -3.43 -18.52 -7.82
CA GLY A 118 -2.75 -18.43 -9.11
C GLY A 118 -3.62 -18.91 -10.27
N ARG A 119 -3.82 -18.03 -11.26
CA ARG A 119 -4.61 -18.19 -12.50
C ARG A 119 -6.15 -18.30 -12.34
N LYS A 120 -6.83 -17.52 -13.18
CA LYS A 120 -8.27 -17.64 -13.47
C LYS A 120 -8.57 -19.07 -13.97
N GLY A 121 -9.48 -19.78 -13.31
CA GLY A 121 -10.23 -20.89 -13.91
C GLY A 121 -9.70 -22.31 -13.74
N VAL A 122 -8.73 -22.56 -12.86
CA VAL A 122 -8.29 -23.93 -12.53
C VAL A 122 -8.91 -24.35 -11.20
N ASN A 123 -9.52 -25.54 -11.16
CA ASN A 123 -10.08 -26.12 -9.93
C ASN A 123 -9.00 -26.20 -8.84
N SER A 124 -9.40 -25.96 -7.58
CA SER A 124 -8.54 -25.78 -6.40
C SER A 124 -7.60 -26.95 -6.04
N ASP A 125 -7.69 -28.07 -6.74
CA ASP A 125 -7.05 -29.33 -6.34
C ASP A 125 -5.82 -29.68 -7.19
N GLU A 126 -5.54 -28.92 -8.27
CA GLU A 126 -4.34 -29.10 -9.08
C GLU A 126 -3.32 -27.98 -8.84
N VAL A 127 -2.06 -28.37 -8.60
CA VAL A 127 -0.94 -27.44 -8.46
C VAL A 127 -0.74 -26.72 -9.80
N PRO A 128 -0.80 -25.37 -9.87
CA PRO A 128 -0.60 -24.64 -11.11
C PRO A 128 0.79 -24.91 -11.69
N THR A 129 0.86 -25.35 -12.94
CA THR A 129 2.13 -25.53 -13.67
C THR A 129 2.29 -24.41 -14.73
N PRO A 130 3.41 -23.67 -14.77
CA PRO A 130 4.51 -23.68 -13.80
C PRO A 130 4.12 -23.09 -12.45
N VAL A 131 4.72 -23.61 -11.38
CA VAL A 131 4.49 -23.13 -10.01
C VAL A 131 5.21 -21.79 -9.84
N LEU A 132 4.46 -20.76 -9.46
CA LEU A 132 5.02 -19.45 -9.19
C LEU A 132 5.93 -19.50 -7.94
N PRO A 133 7.16 -18.96 -7.98
CA PRO A 133 8.12 -19.09 -6.88
C PRO A 133 7.61 -18.62 -5.51
N TRP A 134 6.88 -17.49 -5.45
CA TRP A 134 6.36 -16.94 -4.19
C TRP A 134 5.26 -17.79 -3.54
N LEU A 135 4.69 -18.75 -4.28
CA LEU A 135 3.74 -19.69 -3.71
C LEU A 135 4.45 -20.75 -2.87
N LEU A 136 5.76 -20.94 -2.99
CA LEU A 136 6.47 -22.00 -2.28
C LEU A 136 6.77 -21.63 -0.81
N PRO A 137 6.54 -22.55 0.16
CA PRO A 137 5.87 -23.83 0.00
C PRO A 137 4.34 -23.68 -0.08
N TYR A 138 3.72 -24.38 -1.04
CA TYR A 138 2.31 -24.20 -1.43
C TYR A 138 1.32 -24.34 -0.26
N HIS A 139 1.55 -25.31 0.63
CA HIS A 139 0.64 -25.62 1.73
C HIS A 139 0.47 -24.48 2.76
N THR A 140 1.40 -23.53 2.83
CA THR A 140 1.28 -22.34 3.69
C THR A 140 0.99 -21.05 2.91
N ALA A 141 0.93 -21.12 1.56
CA ALA A 141 0.80 -19.94 0.71
C ALA A 141 -0.45 -19.13 1.02
N ALA A 142 -1.60 -19.79 1.22
CA ALA A 142 -2.86 -19.12 1.49
C ALA A 142 -2.82 -18.25 2.75
N GLU A 143 -2.20 -18.75 3.83
CA GLU A 143 -2.10 -17.99 5.08
C GLU A 143 -1.00 -16.92 5.00
N ARG A 144 0.16 -17.25 4.43
CA ARG A 144 1.28 -16.30 4.25
C ARG A 144 0.88 -15.11 3.38
N LEU A 145 0.20 -15.38 2.27
CA LEU A 145 -0.19 -14.38 1.26
C LEU A 145 -1.52 -13.69 1.58
N LYS A 146 -2.20 -14.08 2.66
CA LYS A 146 -3.42 -13.41 3.11
C LYS A 146 -3.14 -11.94 3.40
N SER A 147 -3.75 -11.06 2.62
CA SER A 147 -3.50 -9.61 2.71
C SER A 147 -2.04 -9.23 2.44
N ALA A 148 -1.27 -10.05 1.72
CA ALA A 148 0.11 -9.73 1.36
C ALA A 148 0.16 -8.81 0.14
N MET A 149 0.99 -7.77 0.26
CA MET A 149 1.37 -6.92 -0.87
C MET A 149 2.83 -6.54 -0.74
N ILE A 150 3.45 -6.25 -1.86
CA ILE A 150 4.76 -5.60 -1.93
C ILE A 150 4.59 -4.26 -2.63
N PHE A 151 5.38 -3.27 -2.23
CA PHE A 151 5.53 -2.03 -2.97
C PHE A 151 6.78 -2.13 -3.83
N VAL A 152 6.65 -1.92 -5.13
CA VAL A 152 7.75 -2.01 -6.10
C VAL A 152 8.06 -0.64 -6.65
N GLU A 153 9.34 -0.31 -6.77
CA GLU A 153 9.78 1.00 -7.29
C GLU A 153 9.30 1.17 -8.73
N VAL A 154 8.89 2.39 -9.09
CA VAL A 154 8.56 2.80 -10.45
C VAL A 154 9.44 3.99 -10.82
N PHE A 155 10.21 3.82 -11.89
CA PHE A 155 11.25 4.79 -12.24
C PHE A 155 10.68 6.04 -12.91
N ASP A 156 9.71 5.85 -13.81
CA ASP A 156 9.05 6.90 -14.57
C ASP A 156 7.74 6.37 -15.20
N ASN A 157 7.07 7.22 -15.97
CA ASN A 157 5.84 6.85 -16.68
C ASN A 157 6.08 5.76 -17.75
N ASP A 158 7.27 5.69 -18.37
CA ASP A 158 7.55 4.69 -19.41
C ASP A 158 7.80 3.31 -18.82
N ASP A 159 8.43 3.24 -17.65
CA ASP A 159 8.52 2.03 -16.83
C ASP A 159 7.14 1.56 -16.37
N LEU A 160 6.28 2.49 -15.92
CA LEU A 160 4.90 2.15 -15.57
C LEU A 160 4.15 1.50 -16.74
N LEU A 161 4.30 2.03 -17.96
CA LEU A 161 3.65 1.49 -19.17
C LEU A 161 4.26 0.16 -19.66
N ARG A 162 5.56 -0.05 -19.44
CA ARG A 162 6.27 -1.25 -19.92
C ARG A 162 6.24 -2.42 -18.93
N SER A 163 6.21 -2.13 -17.64
CA SER A 163 6.43 -3.11 -16.57
C SER A 163 5.14 -3.48 -15.84
N PHE A 164 4.03 -2.76 -16.04
CA PHE A 164 2.76 -2.97 -15.35
C PHE A 164 1.63 -3.18 -16.34
N ASP A 165 0.64 -4.01 -15.97
CA ASP A 165 -0.59 -4.22 -16.73
C ASP A 165 -1.81 -4.23 -15.81
N ALA A 166 -2.96 -3.87 -16.38
CA ALA A 166 -4.24 -4.01 -15.69
C ALA A 166 -4.63 -5.49 -15.59
N GLY A 167 -4.79 -5.99 -14.37
CA GLY A 167 -5.05 -7.39 -14.06
C GLY A 167 -6.08 -7.62 -12.95
N GLY A 168 -6.34 -8.90 -12.68
CA GLY A 168 -7.19 -9.33 -11.58
C GLY A 168 -8.69 -9.03 -11.74
N ARG A 169 -9.45 -9.24 -10.67
CA ARG A 169 -10.92 -9.05 -10.63
C ARG A 169 -11.32 -7.57 -10.71
N TYR A 170 -10.45 -6.68 -10.28
CA TYR A 170 -10.72 -5.26 -10.13
C TYR A 170 -10.06 -4.39 -11.22
N GLY A 171 -9.33 -4.99 -12.16
CA GLY A 171 -8.61 -4.27 -13.21
C GLY A 171 -7.53 -3.34 -12.63
N LEU A 172 -6.88 -3.77 -11.54
CA LEU A 172 -5.82 -2.99 -10.91
C LEU A 172 -4.58 -3.08 -11.79
N VAL A 173 -3.90 -1.95 -11.98
CA VAL A 173 -2.60 -1.92 -12.65
C VAL A 173 -1.57 -2.45 -11.65
N GLU A 174 -0.93 -3.57 -11.97
CA GLU A 174 0.03 -4.26 -11.11
C GLU A 174 1.25 -4.69 -11.93
N LEU A 175 2.37 -4.97 -11.24
CA LEU A 175 3.60 -5.38 -11.92
C LEU A 175 3.36 -6.66 -12.71
N ARG A 176 3.82 -6.70 -13.96
CA ARG A 176 3.71 -7.88 -14.82
C ARG A 176 4.40 -9.08 -14.17
N GLU A 177 3.78 -10.25 -14.30
CA GLU A 177 4.25 -11.49 -13.66
C GLU A 177 5.70 -11.83 -14.04
N ASN A 178 6.07 -11.66 -15.31
CA ASN A 178 7.44 -11.91 -15.77
C ASN A 178 8.46 -10.94 -15.16
N VAL A 179 8.10 -9.66 -14.98
CA VAL A 179 8.95 -8.67 -14.32
C VAL A 179 9.06 -9.01 -12.83
N LEU A 180 7.94 -9.36 -12.20
CA LEU A 180 7.90 -9.80 -10.80
C LEU A 180 8.82 -11.02 -10.54
N ILE A 181 8.75 -12.04 -11.39
CA ILE A 181 9.61 -13.23 -11.29
C ILE A 181 11.08 -12.86 -11.48
N ASN A 182 11.39 -12.12 -12.55
CA ASN A 182 12.76 -11.82 -12.93
C ASN A 182 13.48 -10.88 -11.95
N ASP A 183 12.78 -9.86 -11.45
CA ASP A 183 13.37 -8.82 -10.60
C ASP A 183 13.48 -9.29 -9.14
N PHE A 184 12.57 -10.17 -8.68
CA PHE A 184 12.41 -10.42 -7.23
C PHE A 184 12.45 -11.89 -6.80
N PHE A 185 12.18 -12.84 -7.69
CA PHE A 185 11.94 -14.23 -7.30
C PHE A 185 12.76 -15.25 -8.09
N SER A 186 14.08 -15.07 -8.11
CA SER A 186 15.00 -16.08 -8.65
C SER A 186 14.97 -17.35 -7.79
N VAL A 187 14.89 -18.52 -8.43
CA VAL A 187 14.91 -19.83 -7.76
C VAL A 187 16.24 -20.52 -8.06
N GLY A 188 17.09 -20.67 -7.04
CA GLY A 188 18.38 -21.38 -7.10
C GLY A 188 19.60 -20.50 -7.45
N ASP A 189 20.80 -21.09 -7.41
CA ASP A 189 22.10 -20.44 -7.67
C ASP A 189 22.33 -20.01 -9.13
N SER A 190 21.30 -20.10 -10.00
CA SER A 190 21.39 -19.66 -11.39
C SER A 190 21.13 -18.16 -11.50
N ALA A 191 21.99 -17.37 -10.86
CA ALA A 191 22.03 -15.91 -10.97
C ALA A 191 22.68 -15.50 -12.31
N THR A 192 22.15 -15.99 -13.44
CA THR A 192 22.60 -15.59 -14.79
C THR A 192 21.63 -14.62 -15.48
N CYS A 193 20.63 -14.12 -14.77
CA CYS A 193 19.84 -12.99 -15.25
C CYS A 193 20.71 -11.72 -15.19
N ILE A 194 21.41 -11.42 -16.28
CA ILE A 194 22.02 -10.12 -16.54
C ILE A 194 20.88 -9.10 -16.65
N ALA A 195 20.35 -8.64 -15.51
CA ALA A 195 19.48 -7.49 -15.48
C ALA A 195 20.32 -6.29 -15.96
N SER A 196 19.92 -5.66 -17.06
CA SER A 196 20.66 -4.57 -17.71
C SER A 196 20.54 -3.22 -16.98
N GLY A 197 20.36 -3.22 -15.65
CA GLY A 197 20.16 -2.01 -14.86
C GLY A 197 20.30 -2.26 -13.36
N PRO A 198 20.26 -1.18 -12.55
CA PRO A 198 20.25 -1.28 -11.09
C PRO A 198 19.02 -2.09 -10.61
N PRO A 199 19.14 -2.82 -9.49
CA PRO A 199 18.04 -3.61 -8.97
C PRO A 199 16.87 -2.70 -8.60
N ARG A 200 15.66 -3.08 -9.03
CA ARG A 200 14.42 -2.37 -8.67
C ARG A 200 14.18 -2.48 -7.16
N GLY A 201 13.89 -1.35 -6.51
CA GLY A 201 13.55 -1.34 -5.09
C GLY A 201 12.26 -2.11 -4.78
N VAL A 202 12.20 -2.76 -3.62
CA VAL A 202 10.97 -3.38 -3.10
C VAL A 202 10.83 -3.21 -1.58
N VAL A 203 9.61 -2.92 -1.13
CA VAL A 203 9.23 -2.86 0.29
C VAL A 203 8.12 -3.88 0.56
N ALA A 204 8.37 -4.86 1.41
CA ALA A 204 7.40 -5.90 1.74
C ALA A 204 6.43 -5.48 2.87
N CYS A 205 5.24 -6.09 2.93
CA CYS A 205 4.28 -5.85 4.02
C CYS A 205 4.54 -6.64 5.31
N ASP A 206 5.60 -7.46 5.32
CA ASP A 206 6.04 -8.31 6.43
C ASP A 206 7.50 -8.71 6.18
N LYS A 207 8.10 -9.49 7.10
CA LYS A 207 9.44 -10.06 6.87
C LYS A 207 9.46 -10.89 5.60
N TRP A 208 10.47 -10.67 4.75
CA TRP A 208 10.56 -11.30 3.43
C TRP A 208 10.52 -12.84 3.52
N GLU A 209 11.13 -13.40 4.55
CA GLU A 209 11.33 -14.82 4.85
C GLU A 209 10.04 -15.45 5.39
N VAL A 210 9.18 -14.62 5.99
CA VAL A 210 7.86 -15.05 6.46
C VAL A 210 6.92 -15.15 5.27
N ILE A 211 6.97 -14.19 4.34
CA ILE A 211 6.13 -14.22 3.14
C ILE A 211 6.68 -15.19 2.10
N PHE A 212 8.00 -15.28 1.92
CA PHE A 212 8.68 -16.04 0.86
C PHE A 212 9.83 -16.88 1.41
N PRO A 213 9.55 -17.90 2.25
CA PRO A 213 10.59 -18.66 2.97
C PRO A 213 11.56 -19.44 2.08
N GLN A 214 11.23 -19.65 0.79
CA GLN A 214 12.09 -20.35 -0.18
C GLN A 214 12.72 -19.41 -1.23
N CYS A 215 12.47 -18.11 -1.13
CA CYS A 215 13.04 -17.14 -2.05
C CYS A 215 14.19 -16.41 -1.37
N THR A 216 15.30 -16.23 -2.08
CA THR A 216 16.37 -15.36 -1.62
C THR A 216 15.88 -13.92 -1.50
N LYS A 217 16.45 -13.15 -0.57
CA LYS A 217 16.18 -11.70 -0.51
C LYS A 217 16.65 -11.06 -1.82
N PRO A 218 15.80 -10.29 -2.52
CA PRO A 218 16.23 -9.60 -3.72
C PRO A 218 17.17 -8.45 -3.35
N ALA A 219 18.12 -8.14 -4.24
CA ALA A 219 19.13 -7.10 -3.99
C ALA A 219 18.52 -5.71 -3.71
N GLY A 220 17.33 -5.43 -4.26
CA GLY A 220 16.59 -4.19 -4.03
C GLY A 220 15.66 -4.20 -2.81
N LEU A 221 15.71 -5.22 -1.94
CA LEU A 221 14.86 -5.26 -0.75
C LEU A 221 15.23 -4.13 0.22
N ILE A 222 14.25 -3.30 0.56
CA ILE A 222 14.38 -2.21 1.53
C ILE A 222 13.74 -2.65 2.85
N GLU A 223 14.59 -2.83 3.86
CA GLU A 223 14.18 -3.14 5.23
C GLU A 223 14.38 -1.90 6.10
N LEU A 224 13.28 -1.23 6.49
CA LEU A 224 13.36 0.02 7.26
C LEU A 224 14.08 -0.14 8.62
N GLU A 225 14.09 -1.34 9.20
CA GLU A 225 14.82 -1.65 10.44
C GLU A 225 16.34 -1.55 10.31
N HIS A 226 16.88 -1.72 9.09
CA HIS A 226 18.31 -1.69 8.78
C HIS A 226 18.77 -0.38 8.16
N LEU A 227 17.87 0.57 7.89
CA LEU A 227 18.26 1.84 7.29
C LEU A 227 19.11 2.64 8.27
N PRO A 228 20.20 3.26 7.80
CA PRO A 228 21.16 3.93 8.66
C PRO A 228 20.42 4.95 9.52
N GLN A 229 20.36 4.67 10.80
CA GLN A 229 19.99 5.66 11.79
C GLN A 229 21.03 6.78 11.69
N CYS A 230 20.65 8.03 12.01
CA CYS A 230 21.52 9.22 11.92
C CYS A 230 22.88 9.09 12.64
N LYS A 231 23.13 7.99 13.36
CA LYS A 231 24.36 7.67 14.07
C LYS A 231 25.54 7.32 13.17
N ASP A 232 25.33 6.75 11.97
CA ASP A 232 26.42 6.30 11.07
C ASP A 232 26.66 7.23 9.87
N GLY A 233 26.13 8.46 9.91
CA GLY A 233 26.34 9.42 8.82
C GLY A 233 25.62 9.08 7.51
N GLY A 234 24.60 8.21 7.53
CA GLY A 234 23.64 8.08 6.43
C GLY A 234 22.56 9.17 6.45
N CYS A 235 21.94 9.45 5.30
CA CYS A 235 20.75 10.29 5.25
C CYS A 235 19.55 9.52 5.82
N PRO A 236 18.74 10.11 6.72
CA PRO A 236 17.56 9.43 7.23
C PRO A 236 16.56 9.17 6.10
N THR A 237 15.98 7.98 6.06
CA THR A 237 14.94 7.62 5.08
C THR A 237 13.56 7.75 5.70
N LEU A 238 12.66 8.47 5.03
CA LEU A 238 11.26 8.62 5.39
C LEU A 238 10.42 7.77 4.44
N LEU A 239 9.52 6.94 4.97
CA LEU A 239 8.48 6.26 4.21
C LEU A 239 7.17 7.04 4.34
N LEU A 240 6.60 7.47 3.22
CA LEU A 240 5.28 8.05 3.11
C LEU A 240 4.36 7.11 2.34
N SER A 241 3.34 6.58 3.00
CA SER A 241 2.29 5.76 2.40
C SER A 241 1.06 6.60 2.10
N LEU A 242 0.77 6.82 0.82
CA LEU A 242 -0.49 7.38 0.36
C LEU A 242 -1.51 6.24 0.25
N THR A 243 -2.50 6.25 1.13
CA THR A 243 -3.40 5.12 1.31
C THR A 243 -4.78 5.42 0.73
N PRO A 244 -5.33 4.53 -0.11
CA PRO A 244 -6.71 4.62 -0.53
C PRO A 244 -7.63 4.16 0.61
N GLY A 245 -8.82 4.74 0.65
CA GLY A 245 -9.87 4.39 1.62
C GLY A 245 -11.24 4.54 0.99
N VAL A 246 -12.23 3.90 1.60
CA VAL A 246 -13.64 4.16 1.30
C VAL A 246 -14.13 5.35 2.11
N LEU A 247 -13.75 5.39 3.39
CA LEU A 247 -14.01 6.49 4.30
C LEU A 247 -12.80 6.71 5.22
N PHE A 248 -12.71 7.94 5.71
CA PHE A 248 -11.79 8.38 6.74
C PHE A 248 -12.59 9.18 7.78
N ASP A 249 -12.06 9.28 8.99
CA ASP A 249 -12.58 10.24 9.97
C ASP A 249 -11.48 11.11 10.58
N ARG A 250 -11.91 12.10 11.36
CA ARG A 250 -11.01 13.08 12.00
C ARG A 250 -10.16 12.52 13.14
N ALA A 251 -10.32 11.24 13.48
CA ALA A 251 -9.44 10.53 14.41
C ALA A 251 -8.36 9.71 13.66
N GLY A 252 -8.22 9.91 12.35
CA GLY A 252 -7.28 9.16 11.52
C GLY A 252 -7.72 7.72 11.24
N ARG A 253 -8.93 7.31 11.60
CA ARG A 253 -9.39 5.95 11.28
C ARG A 253 -9.71 5.87 9.79
N ARG A 254 -9.47 4.69 9.21
CA ARG A 254 -9.68 4.40 7.79
C ARG A 254 -10.58 3.19 7.63
N LEU A 255 -11.58 3.28 6.77
CA LEU A 255 -12.35 2.15 6.29
C LEU A 255 -11.84 1.75 4.90
N GLY A 256 -11.01 0.70 4.83
CA GLY A 256 -10.57 0.14 3.56
C GLY A 256 -11.64 -0.71 2.85
N LYS A 257 -11.29 -1.30 1.70
CA LYS A 257 -12.15 -2.19 0.90
C LYS A 257 -12.35 -3.59 1.49
N GLY A 258 -11.69 -3.91 2.61
CA GLY A 258 -11.88 -5.16 3.37
C GLY A 258 -10.77 -6.20 3.19
N GLY A 259 -9.78 -5.96 2.33
CA GLY A 259 -8.65 -6.87 2.12
C GLY A 259 -7.53 -6.77 3.16
N GLY A 260 -7.51 -5.77 4.05
CA GLY A 260 -6.52 -5.66 5.13
C GLY A 260 -5.07 -5.35 4.70
N TYR A 261 -4.79 -5.17 3.41
CA TYR A 261 -3.43 -5.00 2.88
C TYR A 261 -2.66 -3.84 3.53
N TYR A 262 -3.22 -2.63 3.49
CA TYR A 262 -2.61 -1.45 4.09
C TYR A 262 -2.51 -1.55 5.61
N ASP A 263 -3.46 -2.22 6.26
CA ASP A 263 -3.40 -2.43 7.70
C ASP A 263 -2.22 -3.34 8.06
N ARG A 264 -1.96 -4.39 7.25
CA ARG A 264 -0.82 -5.31 7.42
C ARG A 264 0.48 -4.55 7.24
N PHE A 265 0.60 -3.87 6.10
CA PHE A 265 1.78 -3.12 5.72
C PHE A 265 2.14 -2.04 6.74
N LEU A 266 1.21 -1.15 7.08
CA LEU A 266 1.50 -0.05 8.02
C LEU A 266 1.80 -0.55 9.43
N THR A 267 1.12 -1.61 9.88
CA THR A 267 1.41 -2.21 11.19
C THR A 267 2.83 -2.76 11.23
N TYR A 268 3.24 -3.49 10.19
CA TYR A 268 4.59 -4.03 10.08
C TYR A 268 5.65 -2.92 10.01
N GLN A 269 5.50 -1.97 9.09
CA GLN A 269 6.50 -0.91 8.90
C GLN A 269 6.70 -0.05 10.16
N ARG A 270 5.62 0.31 10.86
CA ARG A 270 5.70 1.06 12.11
C ARG A 270 6.30 0.24 13.26
N ALA A 271 6.12 -1.08 13.26
CA ALA A 271 6.75 -1.96 14.25
C ALA A 271 8.25 -2.13 13.98
N ALA A 272 8.66 -2.22 12.71
CA ALA A 272 10.04 -2.44 12.29
C ALA A 272 10.98 -1.28 12.66
N VAL A 273 10.52 -0.02 12.54
CA VAL A 273 11.35 1.16 12.86
C VAL A 273 11.53 1.44 14.36
N GLY A 274 10.77 0.76 15.24
CA GLY A 274 10.81 0.96 16.69
C GLY A 274 10.27 2.32 17.17
N ASP A 275 10.07 2.45 18.49
CA ASP A 275 9.39 3.61 19.10
C ASP A 275 10.13 4.94 18.92
N ALA A 276 11.47 4.93 18.97
CA ALA A 276 12.29 6.14 18.86
C ALA A 276 12.21 6.81 17.48
N VAL A 277 11.75 6.08 16.45
CA VAL A 277 11.84 6.48 15.05
C VAL A 277 10.49 6.34 14.33
N LYS A 278 9.37 6.14 15.06
CA LYS A 278 8.01 6.04 14.49
C LYS A 278 7.65 7.19 13.54
N LYS A 279 8.24 8.38 13.71
CA LYS A 279 8.08 9.53 12.81
C LYS A 279 8.71 9.33 11.41
N MET A 280 9.33 8.18 11.12
CA MET A 280 9.84 7.81 9.79
C MET A 280 8.83 7.03 8.93
N VAL A 281 7.68 6.64 9.47
CA VAL A 281 6.62 5.99 8.70
C VAL A 281 5.35 6.82 8.80
N LEU A 282 5.09 7.61 7.76
CA LEU A 282 3.89 8.43 7.63
C LEU A 282 2.86 7.73 6.74
N ALA A 283 1.59 7.82 7.13
CA ALA A 283 0.46 7.32 6.37
C ALA A 283 -0.56 8.44 6.16
N TRP A 284 -0.78 8.84 4.91
CA TRP A 284 -1.80 9.81 4.55
C TRP A 284 -2.96 9.12 3.86
N GLY A 285 -4.16 9.31 4.38
CA GLY A 285 -5.38 8.94 3.69
C GLY A 285 -5.62 9.88 2.52
N VAL A 286 -5.89 9.33 1.33
CA VAL A 286 -6.23 10.13 0.15
C VAL A 286 -7.68 9.86 -0.22
N GLY A 287 -8.48 10.91 -0.33
CA GLY A 287 -9.88 10.76 -0.70
C GLY A 287 -10.56 12.05 -1.10
N ARG A 288 -11.79 11.91 -1.56
CA ARG A 288 -12.69 13.03 -1.86
C ARG A 288 -13.20 13.68 -0.58
N THR A 289 -13.74 14.89 -0.67
CA THR A 289 -14.39 15.56 0.47
C THR A 289 -15.50 14.71 1.10
N THR A 290 -16.25 13.96 0.28
CA THR A 290 -17.31 13.05 0.73
C THR A 290 -16.78 11.82 1.47
N GLN A 291 -15.48 11.53 1.38
CA GLN A 291 -14.87 10.40 2.07
C GLN A 291 -14.37 10.74 3.46
N LEU A 292 -14.28 12.02 3.83
CA LEU A 292 -13.94 12.44 5.19
C LEU A 292 -15.20 12.72 6.00
N LEU A 293 -15.45 11.93 7.03
CA LEU A 293 -16.60 12.12 7.91
C LEU A 293 -16.50 13.45 8.68
N GLY A 294 -17.65 14.11 8.82
CA GLY A 294 -17.78 15.37 9.57
C GLY A 294 -17.55 15.21 11.08
N ALA A 295 -17.64 16.33 11.82
CA ALA A 295 -17.24 16.45 13.24
C ALA A 295 -18.00 15.58 14.26
N GLY A 296 -18.94 14.73 13.84
CA GLY A 296 -19.62 13.74 14.70
C GLY A 296 -19.67 12.32 14.11
N GLY A 297 -19.08 12.10 12.92
CA GLY A 297 -19.05 10.80 12.27
C GLY A 297 -17.81 10.02 12.69
N GLY A 298 -18.01 8.89 13.36
CA GLY A 298 -16.93 7.97 13.72
C GLY A 298 -17.00 6.68 12.94
N LEU A 299 -15.87 6.22 12.43
CA LEU A 299 -15.80 4.89 11.84
C LEU A 299 -15.87 3.81 12.93
N PRO A 300 -16.61 2.71 12.68
CA PRO A 300 -16.60 1.56 13.59
C PRO A 300 -15.19 0.97 13.61
N ALA A 301 -14.57 0.97 14.78
CA ALA A 301 -13.22 0.44 14.99
C ALA A 301 -13.24 -0.68 16.00
N CYS A 302 -12.33 -1.63 15.84
CA CYS A 302 -12.05 -2.62 16.88
C CYS A 302 -11.29 -1.92 18.02
N VAL A 303 -12.03 -1.42 19.02
CA VAL A 303 -11.42 -0.89 20.24
C VAL A 303 -10.92 -2.08 21.04
N GLY A 304 -9.60 -2.15 21.29
CA GLY A 304 -8.92 -3.31 21.86
C GLY A 304 -9.62 -3.90 23.08
N GLY A 305 -10.36 -4.98 22.86
CA GLY A 305 -10.92 -5.88 23.85
C GLY A 305 -10.72 -7.31 23.36
N ALA A 306 -10.73 -8.28 24.28
CA ALA A 306 -10.46 -9.70 24.01
C ALA A 306 -11.38 -10.35 22.94
N SER A 307 -12.41 -9.65 22.48
CA SER A 307 -13.43 -10.08 21.52
C SER A 307 -13.17 -9.70 20.05
N CYS A 308 -12.08 -9.00 19.72
CA CYS A 308 -11.72 -8.71 18.33
C CYS A 308 -10.45 -9.46 17.91
N PRO A 309 -10.55 -10.74 17.47
CA PRO A 309 -9.41 -11.53 16.99
C PRO A 309 -8.86 -11.06 15.62
N GLY A 310 -9.22 -9.85 15.18
CA GLY A 310 -8.77 -9.27 13.91
C GLY A 310 -7.54 -8.38 14.09
N MET A 311 -6.75 -8.27 13.02
CA MET A 311 -5.65 -7.31 12.96
C MET A 311 -6.16 -5.88 13.21
N ARG A 312 -5.44 -5.10 14.00
CA ARG A 312 -5.82 -3.73 14.35
C ARG A 312 -5.88 -2.86 13.09
N ASP A 313 -6.91 -2.03 12.98
CA ASP A 313 -7.02 -1.07 11.88
C ASP A 313 -5.88 -0.05 12.01
N ALA A 314 -5.09 0.14 10.95
CA ALA A 314 -4.01 1.11 10.98
C ALA A 314 -4.57 2.53 10.88
N VAL A 315 -4.10 3.42 11.76
CA VAL A 315 -4.50 4.84 11.77
C VAL A 315 -3.63 5.66 10.82
N MET A 316 -4.23 6.67 10.21
CA MET A 316 -3.56 7.64 9.35
C MET A 316 -3.00 8.79 10.19
N ASP A 317 -1.84 9.28 9.78
CA ASP A 317 -1.19 10.46 10.35
C ASP A 317 -1.78 11.77 9.81
N GLY A 318 -2.44 11.69 8.65
CA GLY A 318 -3.26 12.77 8.12
C GLY A 318 -4.17 12.29 6.99
N VAL A 319 -5.09 13.14 6.56
CA VAL A 319 -5.98 12.89 5.42
C VAL A 319 -5.97 14.08 4.49
N VAL A 320 -5.73 13.84 3.19
CA VAL A 320 -5.76 14.85 2.14
C VAL A 320 -7.05 14.70 1.35
N THR A 321 -7.75 15.81 1.19
CA THR A 321 -8.95 15.95 0.37
C THR A 321 -8.89 17.25 -0.42
N PRO A 322 -9.79 17.50 -1.39
CA PRO A 322 -9.86 18.81 -2.06
C PRO A 322 -10.08 20.00 -1.12
N ALA A 323 -10.61 19.75 0.09
CA ALA A 323 -10.77 20.78 1.13
C ALA A 323 -9.47 21.10 1.88
N GLY A 324 -8.38 20.38 1.60
CA GLY A 324 -7.06 20.56 2.21
C GLY A 324 -6.54 19.32 2.96
N PHE A 325 -5.43 19.54 3.68
CA PHE A 325 -4.75 18.53 4.48
C PHE A 325 -5.14 18.61 5.96
N TRP A 326 -5.60 17.49 6.50
CA TRP A 326 -5.93 17.33 7.92
C TRP A 326 -4.82 16.53 8.59
N ASN A 327 -3.93 17.20 9.33
CA ASN A 327 -2.87 16.55 10.09
C ASN A 327 -3.41 16.09 11.46
N PHE A 328 -3.16 14.82 11.81
CA PHE A 328 -3.55 14.22 13.09
C PHE A 328 -2.36 13.95 14.01
N MET A 329 -1.14 14.19 13.56
CA MET A 329 0.04 14.20 14.42
C MET A 329 0.10 15.53 15.17
N CYS A 330 -0.14 15.49 16.49
CA CYS A 330 0.18 16.58 17.42
C CYS A 330 1.67 16.57 17.76
#